data_AF-A0A524J7J0-F1
#
_entry.id   AF-A0A524J7J0-F1
#
_cell.length_a   1.000
_cell.length_b   1.000
_cell.length_c   1.000
_cell.angle_alpha   90.00
_cell.angle_beta   90.00
_cell.angle_gamma   90.00
#
_symmetry.space_group_name_H-M   'P 1'
#
loop_
_entity.id
_entity.type
_entity.pdbx_description
1 polymer ?
#
loop_
_entity_poly.entity_id
_entity_poly.type
_entity_poly.pdbx_seq_one_letter_code
_entity_poly.pdbx_strand_id
1 'polypeptide(L)'
;MGISATCARVPVFSAHSESINVQTIEPLSAERCRELLADAPGLAVVDDPARNLYPFATEAAGRDDVLVGRIRSDPSHPRCLNLWVVGDNLRKGAATNAVQVAELLVERGLVRVPEPSLAAV
;
A
#
# COMPACT_ATOMS: atom_id res chain seq x y z
N MET A 1 12.42 11.86 7.39
CA MET A 1 12.01 11.39 6.04
C MET A 1 11.07 12.41 5.45
N GLY A 2 11.29 12.86 4.21
CA GLY A 2 10.41 13.82 3.54
C GLY A 2 9.39 13.10 2.67
N ILE A 3 8.16 13.60 2.62
CA ILE A 3 7.12 13.14 1.70
C ILE A 3 6.64 14.36 0.91
N SER A 4 6.57 14.21 -0.40
CA SER A 4 5.96 15.19 -1.30
C SER A 4 4.99 14.45 -2.21
N ALA A 5 3.82 15.04 -2.47
CA ALA A 5 2.77 14.40 -3.25
C ALA A 5 2.12 15.40 -4.20
N THR A 6 1.71 14.92 -5.37
CA THR A 6 0.81 15.61 -6.28
C THR A 6 -0.41 14.72 -6.48
N CYS A 7 -1.59 15.21 -6.09
CA CYS A 7 -2.82 14.44 -6.18
C CYS A 7 -3.65 14.95 -7.36
N ALA A 8 -3.95 14.07 -8.31
CA ALA A 8 -4.77 14.38 -9.48
C ALA A 8 -6.00 13.48 -9.55
N ARG A 9 -7.11 14.02 -10.01
CA ARG A 9 -8.32 13.24 -10.34
C ARG A 9 -8.31 12.92 -11.83
N VAL A 10 -8.61 11.67 -12.16
CA VAL A 10 -8.77 11.15 -13.52
C VAL A 10 -10.14 10.46 -13.64
N PRO A 11 -10.69 10.28 -14.85
CA PRO A 11 -12.01 9.67 -15.05
C PRO A 11 -11.99 8.14 -14.84
N VAL A 12 -11.66 7.71 -13.63
CA VAL A 12 -11.69 6.33 -13.16
C VAL A 12 -12.76 6.22 -12.08
N PHE A 13 -13.66 5.24 -12.21
CA PHE A 13 -14.83 5.11 -11.33
C PHE A 13 -14.46 4.70 -9.90
N SER A 14 -13.59 3.69 -9.74
CA SER A 14 -13.11 3.17 -8.46
C SER A 14 -11.65 2.71 -8.60
N ALA A 15 -11.00 2.57 -7.46
CA ALA A 15 -9.57 2.37 -7.26
C ALA A 15 -8.72 3.63 -7.50
N HIS A 16 -7.65 3.73 -6.72
CA HIS A 16 -6.62 4.77 -6.88
C HIS A 16 -5.33 4.12 -7.34
N SER A 17 -4.59 4.85 -8.16
CA SER A 17 -3.30 4.42 -8.69
C SER A 17 -2.23 5.46 -8.39
N GLU A 18 -1.08 5.00 -7.94
CA GLU A 18 0.00 5.84 -7.45
C GLU A 18 1.32 5.48 -8.13
N SER A 19 1.93 6.47 -8.77
CA SER A 19 3.33 6.40 -9.21
C SER A 19 4.22 6.85 -8.06
N ILE A 20 4.97 5.92 -7.48
CA ILE A 20 5.75 6.15 -6.26
C ILE A 20 7.24 6.08 -6.58
N ASN A 21 7.98 7.12 -6.16
CA ASN A 21 9.44 7.08 -6.06
C ASN A 21 9.82 7.00 -4.58
N VAL A 22 10.58 5.98 -4.19
CA VAL A 22 10.96 5.74 -2.80
C VAL A 22 12.47 5.61 -2.68
N GLN A 23 13.06 6.38 -1.75
CA GLN A 23 14.47 6.27 -1.38
C GLN A 23 14.61 5.47 -0.09
N THR A 24 15.37 4.38 -0.14
CA THR A 24 15.69 3.56 1.05
C THR A 24 16.94 4.06 1.78
N ILE A 25 17.10 3.67 3.05
CA ILE A 25 18.30 4.00 3.86
C ILE A 25 19.54 3.33 3.25
N GLU A 26 19.42 2.04 2.96
CA GLU A 26 20.43 1.21 2.30
C GLU A 26 19.97 0.81 0.89
N PRO A 27 20.88 0.56 -0.06
CA PRO A 27 20.50 0.09 -1.39
C PRO A 27 19.62 -1.16 -1.34
N LEU A 28 18.53 -1.16 -2.11
CA LEU A 28 17.60 -2.28 -2.24
C LEU A 28 17.42 -2.60 -3.73
N SER A 29 17.67 -3.85 -4.12
CA SER A 29 17.43 -4.26 -5.51
C SER A 29 15.93 -4.36 -5.81
N ALA A 30 15.54 -4.14 -7.07
CA ALA A 30 14.16 -4.30 -7.50
C ALA A 30 13.63 -5.74 -7.28
N GLU A 31 14.51 -6.74 -7.42
CA GLU A 31 14.21 -8.14 -7.15
C GLU A 31 13.92 -8.38 -5.67
N ARG A 32 14.79 -7.91 -4.78
CA ARG A 32 14.56 -8.05 -3.34
C ARG A 32 13.32 -7.27 -2.89
N CYS A 33 13.05 -6.12 -3.51
CA CYS A 33 11.81 -5.38 -3.27
C CYS A 33 10.58 -6.19 -3.66
N ARG A 34 10.58 -6.86 -4.83
CA ARG A 34 9.49 -7.76 -5.24
C ARG A 34 9.25 -8.87 -4.23
N GLU A 35 10.29 -9.54 -3.77
CA GLU A 35 10.18 -10.62 -2.76
C GLU A 35 9.54 -10.11 -1.47
N LEU A 36 10.06 -9.01 -0.92
CA LEU A 36 9.54 -8.42 0.31
C LEU A 36 8.07 -8.00 0.20
N LEU A 37 7.68 -7.45 -0.96
CA LEU A 37 6.29 -7.05 -1.20
C LEU A 37 5.37 -8.25 -1.47
N ALA A 38 5.88 -9.34 -2.04
CA ALA A 38 5.11 -10.57 -2.25
C ALA A 38 4.82 -11.30 -0.93
N ASP A 39 5.72 -11.21 0.04
CA ASP A 39 5.55 -11.80 1.37
C ASP A 39 4.71 -10.92 2.33
N ALA A 40 4.44 -9.67 1.96
CA ALA A 40 3.72 -8.72 2.80
C ALA A 40 2.20 -9.00 2.80
N PRO A 41 1.55 -9.18 3.97
CA PRO A 41 0.12 -9.44 4.04
C PRO A 41 -0.72 -8.30 3.43
N GLY A 42 -1.69 -8.66 2.58
CA GLY A 42 -2.59 -7.72 1.92
C GLY A 42 -1.98 -6.99 0.72
N LEU A 43 -0.77 -7.37 0.29
CA LEU A 43 -0.20 -6.96 -1.00
C LEU A 43 -0.23 -8.13 -1.98
N ALA A 44 -0.42 -7.80 -3.26
CA ALA A 44 -0.27 -8.75 -4.35
C ALA A 44 0.67 -8.16 -5.42
N VAL A 45 1.77 -8.85 -5.69
CA VAL A 45 2.72 -8.43 -6.72
C VAL A 45 2.22 -8.86 -8.09
N VAL A 46 1.98 -7.88 -8.96
CA VAL A 46 1.65 -8.06 -10.38
C VAL A 46 2.75 -7.35 -11.17
N ASP A 47 3.87 -8.03 -11.45
CA ASP A 47 5.04 -7.39 -12.07
C ASP A 47 5.77 -8.32 -13.04
N ASP A 48 5.18 -8.50 -14.22
CA ASP A 48 5.82 -9.16 -15.36
C ASP A 48 5.63 -8.31 -16.63
N PRO A 49 6.46 -7.27 -16.83
CA PRO A 49 6.35 -6.39 -17.98
C PRO A 49 6.56 -7.10 -19.32
N ALA A 50 7.31 -8.20 -19.36
CA ALA A 50 7.52 -8.97 -20.60
C ALA A 50 6.22 -9.62 -21.09
N ARG A 51 5.29 -9.90 -20.15
CA ARG A 51 3.94 -10.41 -20.44
C ARG A 51 2.85 -9.34 -20.33
N ASN A 52 3.21 -8.06 -20.21
CA ASN A 52 2.30 -6.93 -20.00
C ASN A 52 1.44 -7.04 -18.72
N LEU A 53 1.96 -7.68 -17.67
CA LEU A 53 1.28 -7.79 -16.38
C LEU A 53 1.78 -6.69 -15.44
N TYR A 54 0.88 -5.77 -15.10
CA TYR A 54 1.08 -4.72 -14.11
C TYR A 54 -0.28 -4.24 -13.58
N PRO A 55 -0.34 -3.62 -12.39
CA PRO A 55 -1.61 -3.27 -11.77
C PRO A 55 -2.48 -2.32 -12.60
N PHE A 56 -3.76 -2.66 -12.76
CA PHE A 56 -4.78 -1.77 -13.29
C PHE A 56 -5.87 -1.45 -12.26
N ALA A 57 -6.43 -0.24 -12.34
CA ALA A 57 -7.55 0.18 -11.49
C ALA A 57 -8.77 -0.76 -11.61
N THR A 58 -9.07 -1.21 -12.83
CA THR A 58 -10.14 -2.17 -13.10
C THR A 58 -9.91 -3.54 -12.49
N GLU A 59 -8.66 -3.94 -12.26
CA GLU A 59 -8.34 -5.21 -11.61
C GLU A 59 -8.36 -5.10 -10.10
N ALA A 60 -7.97 -3.95 -9.54
CA ALA A 60 -8.00 -3.70 -8.10
C ALA A 60 -9.41 -3.46 -7.57
N ALA A 61 -10.31 -2.90 -8.39
CA ALA A 61 -11.68 -2.63 -7.99
C ALA A 61 -12.39 -3.88 -7.44
N GLY A 62 -13.01 -3.75 -6.26
CA GLY A 62 -13.67 -4.85 -5.57
C GLY A 62 -12.74 -5.83 -4.84
N ARG A 63 -11.42 -5.62 -4.85
CA ARG A 63 -10.46 -6.42 -4.08
C ARG A 63 -10.08 -5.76 -2.76
N ASP A 64 -9.72 -6.59 -1.79
CA ASP A 64 -9.20 -6.14 -0.49
C ASP A 64 -7.66 -6.01 -0.50
N ASP A 65 -6.98 -6.65 -1.45
CA ASP A 65 -5.54 -6.55 -1.66
C ASP A 65 -5.15 -5.25 -2.38
N VAL A 66 -3.94 -4.76 -2.08
CA VAL A 66 -3.29 -3.71 -2.86
C VAL A 66 -2.35 -4.35 -3.87
N LEU A 67 -2.52 -3.99 -5.14
CA LEU A 67 -1.71 -4.49 -6.24
C LEU A 67 -0.46 -3.63 -6.40
N VAL A 68 0.71 -4.25 -6.52
CA VAL A 68 2.00 -3.55 -6.69
C VAL A 68 2.76 -4.10 -7.88
N GLY A 69 3.33 -3.22 -8.70
CA GLY A 69 4.15 -3.62 -9.84
C GLY A 69 4.97 -2.47 -10.41
N ARG A 70 5.49 -2.67 -11.63
CA ARG A 70 6.42 -1.75 -12.31
C ARG A 70 7.67 -1.43 -11.47
N ILE A 71 8.10 -2.40 -10.65
CA ILE A 71 9.15 -2.24 -9.65
C ILE A 71 10.51 -2.24 -10.36
N ARG A 72 11.22 -1.12 -10.26
CA ARG A 72 12.53 -0.93 -10.93
C ARG A 72 13.40 0.06 -10.19
N SER A 73 14.71 -0.07 -10.35
CA SER A 73 15.68 0.92 -9.90
C SER A 73 15.48 2.25 -10.61
N ASP A 74 15.65 3.33 -9.86
CA ASP A 74 15.69 4.67 -10.41
C ASP A 74 17.05 4.98 -11.05
N PRO A 75 17.11 5.52 -12.27
CA PRO A 75 18.38 5.80 -12.93
C PRO A 75 19.11 7.03 -12.37
N SER A 76 18.43 7.89 -11.60
CA SER A 76 18.99 9.12 -11.05
C SER A 76 19.62 8.95 -9.66
N HIS A 77 19.25 7.90 -8.91
CA HIS A 77 19.78 7.69 -7.57
C HIS A 77 19.82 6.20 -7.17
N PRO A 78 20.98 5.67 -6.71
CA PRO A 78 21.22 4.24 -6.55
C PRO A 78 20.43 3.56 -5.42
N ARG A 79 19.82 4.34 -4.52
CA ARG A 79 18.94 3.84 -3.44
C ARG A 79 17.46 4.13 -3.69
N CYS A 80 17.11 4.57 -4.90
CA CYS A 80 15.73 4.87 -5.24
C CYS A 80 15.12 3.77 -6.09
N LEU A 81 13.85 3.47 -5.81
CA LEU A 81 13.01 2.57 -6.58
C LEU A 81 11.79 3.33 -7.08
N ASN A 82 11.30 2.94 -8.26
CA ASN A 82 10.03 3.36 -8.80
C ASN A 82 9.04 2.20 -8.74
N LEU A 83 7.80 2.49 -8.32
CA LEU A 83 6.71 1.53 -8.19
C LEU A 83 5.42 2.11 -8.76
N TRP A 84 4.51 1.21 -9.12
CA TRP A 84 3.12 1.48 -9.45
C TRP A 84 2.23 0.69 -8.50
N VAL A 85 1.42 1.40 -7.72
CA VAL A 85 0.58 0.82 -6.65
C VAL A 85 -0.87 1.15 -6.94
N VAL A 86 -1.75 0.15 -6.85
CA VAL A 86 -3.17 0.32 -7.14
C VAL A 86 -4.01 -0.42 -6.10
N GLY A 87 -5.01 0.26 -5.54
CA GLY A 87 -5.92 -0.34 -4.55
C GLY A 87 -7.32 0.23 -4.65
N ASP A 88 -8.32 -0.58 -4.30
CA ASP A 88 -9.70 -0.10 -4.20
C ASP A 88 -9.85 0.88 -3.02
N ASN A 89 -10.17 2.13 -3.36
CA ASN A 89 -10.24 3.23 -2.40
C ASN A 89 -11.49 3.17 -1.48
N LEU A 90 -12.51 2.38 -1.82
CA LEU A 90 -13.68 2.15 -0.98
C LEU A 90 -13.49 0.94 -0.06
N ARG A 91 -12.68 -0.04 -0.46
CA ARG A 91 -12.33 -1.22 0.33
C ARG A 91 -11.09 -0.98 1.17
N LYS A 92 -9.91 -1.35 0.68
CA LYS A 92 -8.66 -1.21 1.44
C LYS A 92 -8.34 0.25 1.78
N GLY A 93 -8.79 1.20 0.95
CA GLY A 93 -8.71 2.63 1.26
C GLY A 93 -9.72 3.15 2.29
N ALA A 94 -10.76 2.38 2.64
CA ALA A 94 -11.80 2.80 3.59
C ALA A 94 -12.43 1.65 4.38
N ALA A 95 -13.45 0.97 3.83
CA ALA A 95 -14.34 0.07 4.57
C ALA A 95 -13.62 -1.18 5.10
N THR A 96 -12.90 -1.91 4.23
CA THR A 96 -12.19 -3.13 4.62
C THR A 96 -11.12 -2.82 5.66
N ASN A 97 -10.40 -1.70 5.52
CA ASN A 97 -9.40 -1.31 6.50
C ASN A 97 -10.03 -0.95 7.86
N ALA A 98 -11.19 -0.28 7.87
CA ALA A 98 -11.92 0.00 9.11
C ALA A 98 -12.35 -1.29 9.84
N VAL A 99 -12.85 -2.28 9.09
CA VAL A 99 -13.22 -3.60 9.64
C VAL A 99 -11.98 -4.32 10.17
N GLN A 100 -10.87 -4.36 9.43
CA GLN A 100 -9.62 -4.99 9.86
C GLN A 100 -9.05 -4.36 11.13
N VAL A 101 -9.16 -3.03 11.27
CA VAL A 101 -8.77 -2.35 12.53
C VAL A 101 -9.69 -2.78 13.67
N ALA A 102 -11.01 -2.87 13.45
CA ALA A 102 -11.94 -3.33 14.48
C ALA A 102 -11.66 -4.79 14.90
N GLU A 103 -11.40 -5.69 13.95
CA GLU A 103 -10.99 -7.07 14.20
C GLU A 103 -9.72 -7.13 15.06
N LEU A 104 -8.71 -6.31 14.73
CA LEU A 104 -7.47 -6.23 15.49
C LEU A 104 -7.69 -5.70 16.91
N LEU A 105 -8.61 -4.75 17.10
CA LEU A 105 -8.97 -4.26 18.44
C LEU A 105 -9.64 -5.36 19.26
N VAL A 106 -10.50 -6.18 18.67
CA VAL A 106 -11.12 -7.33 19.34
C VAL A 106 -10.07 -8.37 19.72
N GLU A 107 -9.21 -8.75 18.77
CA GLU A 107 -8.13 -9.72 18.98
C GLU A 107 -7.21 -9.30 20.15
N ARG A 108 -6.92 -8.00 20.25
CA ARG A 108 -6.07 -7.43 21.31
C ARG A 108 -6.80 -7.10 22.60
N GLY A 109 -8.11 -7.35 22.70
CA GLY A 109 -8.91 -7.01 23.89
C GLY A 109 -9.01 -5.52 24.16
N LEU A 110 -8.98 -4.70 23.11
CA LEU A 110 -9.00 -3.23 23.18
C LEU A 110 -10.40 -2.62 22.99
N VAL A 111 -11.42 -3.43 22.66
CA VAL A 111 -12.82 -2.98 22.65
C VAL A 111 -13.35 -2.94 24.09
N ARG A 112 -12.95 -1.90 24.82
CA ARG A 112 -13.31 -1.68 26.23
C ARG A 112 -13.36 -0.20 26.58
N VAL A 113 -14.03 0.14 27.68
CA VAL A 113 -13.97 1.47 28.28
C VAL A 113 -12.64 1.59 29.05
N PRO A 114 -11.81 2.62 28.80
CA PRO A 114 -10.61 2.85 29.62
C PRO A 114 -10.99 3.06 31.09
N GLU A 115 -10.24 2.48 32.02
CA GLU A 115 -10.46 2.82 33.44
C GLU A 115 -10.21 4.32 33.67
N PRO A 116 -11.00 4.98 34.53
CA PRO A 116 -10.76 6.37 34.87
C PRO A 116 -9.34 6.55 35.40
N SER A 117 -8.58 7.47 34.82
CA SER A 117 -7.29 7.87 35.36
C SER A 117 -7.48 8.41 36.78
N LEU A 118 -6.96 7.70 37.79
CA LEU A 118 -6.91 8.16 39.18
C LEU A 118 -6.03 9.40 39.39
N ALA A 119 -5.39 9.95 38.35
CA ALA A 119 -4.49 11.09 38.43
C ALA A 119 -5.17 12.47 38.18
N ALA A 120 -6.49 12.54 38.19
CA ALA A 120 -7.25 13.78 37.93
C ALA A 120 -8.13 14.25 39.09
N VAL A 121 -7.86 13.83 40.33
CA VAL A 121 -8.52 14.36 41.55
C VAL A 121 -7.47 14.93 42.49
#